data_AF-A0A6S7EPM8-F1
#
_entry.id   AF-A0A6S7EPM8-F1
#
_cell.length_a   1.000
_cell.length_b   1.000
_cell.length_c   1.000
_cell.angle_alpha   90.00
_cell.angle_beta   90.00
_cell.angle_gamma   90.00
#
_symmetry.space_group_name_H-M   'P 1'
#
loop_
_entity.id
_entity.type
_entity.pdbx_description
1 polymer ?
#
loop_
_entity_poly.entity_id
_entity_poly.type
_entity_poly.pdbx_seq_one_letter_code
_entity_poly.pdbx_strand_id
1 'polypeptide(L)'
;MSTTEHVEPAGENPDLIHRIASLTRMLRDSMRELGLDQAIKDAANAIPDARDRLRYVAQMTEQAANRVLNATEQAGPIQDGMSRSAQALDSRWQQWYDQPLEMPEARELVKDTRAFLADVPKQTQQTQSKLMEIIMAQDFQDLTGQVIMRMMDVVGAIERELLQVLLDNVPQERRDEANSLLNGPQISPQGKTDVVTSQDQVDDLLASLGF
;
A
#
# COMPACT_ATOMS: atom_id res chain seq x y z
N MET A 1 17.13 59.14 -35.91
CA MET A 1 18.31 58.42 -35.41
C MET A 1 17.80 57.42 -34.39
N SER A 2 17.60 56.17 -34.80
CA SER A 2 17.14 55.09 -33.93
C SER A 2 18.37 54.28 -33.51
N THR A 3 18.69 54.31 -32.23
CA THR A 3 19.71 53.44 -31.62
C THR A 3 19.13 52.05 -31.43
N THR A 4 19.65 51.09 -32.19
CA THR A 4 19.40 49.67 -32.01
C THR A 4 20.21 49.20 -30.80
N GLU A 5 19.54 48.86 -29.69
CA GLU A 5 20.15 48.10 -28.60
C GLU A 5 20.48 46.69 -29.11
N HIS A 6 21.77 46.39 -29.17
CA HIS A 6 22.27 45.05 -29.43
C HIS A 6 22.22 44.28 -28.12
N VAL A 7 21.20 43.44 -27.95
CA VAL A 7 21.17 42.44 -26.88
C VAL A 7 22.13 41.33 -27.30
N GLU A 8 23.32 41.30 -26.71
CA GLU A 8 24.20 40.12 -26.79
C GLU A 8 23.48 38.92 -26.17
N PRO A 9 23.48 37.74 -26.81
CA PRO A 9 23.00 36.54 -26.16
C PRO A 9 23.95 36.22 -25.01
N ALA A 10 23.41 36.09 -23.79
CA ALA A 10 24.15 35.66 -22.62
C ALA A 10 24.89 34.35 -22.97
N GLY A 11 26.21 34.44 -23.12
CA GLY A 11 27.05 33.31 -23.48
C GLY A 11 26.92 32.22 -22.43
N GLU A 12 26.41 31.06 -22.82
CA GLU A 12 26.62 29.83 -22.09
C GLU A 12 28.11 29.65 -21.89
N ASN A 13 28.57 29.78 -20.64
CA ASN A 13 29.99 29.85 -20.31
C ASN A 13 30.69 28.53 -20.72
N PRO A 14 31.44 28.49 -21.84
CA PRO A 14 31.89 27.24 -22.44
C PRO A 14 32.85 26.48 -21.52
N ASP A 15 33.60 27.22 -20.71
CA ASP A 15 34.48 26.69 -19.66
C ASP A 15 33.72 25.99 -18.55
N LEU A 16 32.52 26.47 -18.19
CA LEU A 16 31.67 25.81 -17.19
C LEU A 16 31.15 24.48 -17.73
N ILE A 17 30.71 24.46 -18.99
CA ILE A 17 30.23 23.24 -19.67
C ILE A 17 31.38 22.23 -19.81
N HIS A 18 32.59 22.67 -20.17
CA HIS A 18 33.77 21.81 -20.23
C HIS A 18 34.19 21.26 -18.87
N ARG A 19 34.11 22.08 -17.81
CA ARG A 19 34.40 21.66 -16.43
C ARG A 19 33.40 20.60 -15.96
N ILE A 20 32.11 20.82 -16.21
CA ILE A 20 31.04 19.85 -15.89
C ILE A 20 31.27 18.56 -16.68
N ALA A 21 31.56 18.64 -17.98
CA ALA A 21 31.81 17.45 -18.80
C ALA A 21 33.04 16.63 -18.33
N SER A 22 34.10 17.33 -17.88
CA SER A 22 35.29 16.69 -17.31
C SER A 22 34.98 15.99 -15.98
N LEU A 23 34.28 16.66 -15.07
CA LEU A 23 33.85 16.09 -13.80
C LEU A 23 32.90 14.90 -13.99
N THR A 24 31.96 14.98 -14.94
CA THR A 24 31.05 13.88 -15.26
C THR A 24 31.77 12.68 -15.87
N ARG A 25 32.81 12.89 -16.69
CA ARG A 25 33.67 11.80 -17.19
C ARG A 25 34.47 11.16 -16.06
N MET A 26 35.10 11.97 -15.21
CA MET A 26 35.86 11.47 -14.08
C MET A 26 34.97 10.64 -13.14
N LEU A 27 33.78 11.15 -12.81
CA LEU A 27 32.79 10.41 -12.05
C LEU A 27 32.43 9.08 -12.74
N ARG A 28 32.09 9.11 -14.04
CA ARG A 28 31.74 7.91 -14.81
C ARG A 28 32.88 6.89 -14.85
N ASP A 29 34.11 7.34 -15.07
CA ASP A 29 35.28 6.48 -15.15
C ASP A 29 35.57 5.86 -13.77
N SER A 30 35.50 6.65 -12.69
CA SER A 30 35.54 6.14 -11.31
C SER A 30 34.42 5.12 -11.05
N MET A 31 33.16 5.41 -11.43
CA MET A 31 32.04 4.47 -11.26
C MET A 31 32.26 3.14 -11.99
N ARG A 32 32.89 3.21 -13.17
CA ARG A 32 33.19 2.04 -14.00
C ARG A 32 34.36 1.23 -13.45
N GLU A 33 35.40 1.91 -12.97
CA GLU A 33 36.58 1.30 -12.34
C GLU A 33 36.22 0.63 -11.00
N LEU A 34 35.22 1.17 -10.30
CA LEU A 34 34.65 0.64 -9.06
C LEU A 34 33.59 -0.48 -9.29
N GLY A 35 33.29 -0.86 -10.54
CA GLY A 35 32.29 -1.90 -10.85
C GLY A 35 30.83 -1.50 -10.59
N LEU A 36 30.58 -0.25 -10.19
CA LEU A 36 29.27 0.28 -9.77
C LEU A 36 28.32 0.55 -10.94
N ASP A 37 28.88 0.71 -12.14
CA ASP A 37 28.13 1.05 -13.35
C ASP A 37 27.09 -0.02 -13.71
N GLN A 38 27.28 -1.28 -13.31
CA GLN A 38 26.30 -2.34 -13.53
C GLN A 38 25.21 -2.36 -12.45
N ALA A 39 25.60 -2.34 -11.17
CA ALA A 39 24.65 -2.33 -10.04
C ALA A 39 23.70 -1.13 -10.06
N ILE A 40 24.20 0.07 -10.40
CA ILE A 40 23.36 1.27 -10.52
C ILE A 40 22.42 1.20 -11.72
N LYS A 41 22.87 0.64 -12.85
CA LYS A 41 21.98 0.41 -13.99
C LYS A 41 20.89 -0.59 -13.65
N ASP A 42 21.22 -1.66 -12.96
CA ASP A 42 20.26 -2.70 -12.58
C ASP A 42 19.23 -2.16 -11.58
N ALA A 43 19.67 -1.40 -10.57
CA ALA A 43 18.78 -0.69 -9.65
C ALA A 43 17.90 0.34 -10.38
N ALA A 44 18.48 1.15 -11.28
CA ALA A 44 17.74 2.14 -12.07
C ALA A 44 16.71 1.50 -13.00
N ASN A 45 16.96 0.27 -13.48
CA ASN A 45 16.01 -0.51 -14.27
C ASN A 45 14.91 -1.15 -13.41
N ALA A 46 15.21 -1.52 -12.16
CA ALA A 46 14.26 -2.18 -11.25
C ALA A 46 13.27 -1.21 -10.58
N ILE A 47 13.67 0.05 -10.32
CA ILE A 47 12.82 1.06 -9.66
C ILE A 47 11.51 1.35 -10.42
N PRO A 48 11.51 1.56 -11.76
CA PRO A 48 10.27 1.78 -12.52
C PRO A 48 9.27 0.62 -12.40
N ASP A 49 9.77 -0.62 -12.51
CA ASP A 49 8.98 -1.84 -12.34
C ASP A 49 8.42 -1.96 -10.92
N ALA A 50 9.21 -1.58 -9.91
CA ALA A 50 8.75 -1.54 -8.53
C ALA A 50 7.63 -0.52 -8.29
N ARG A 51 7.77 0.67 -8.88
CA ARG A 51 6.73 1.71 -8.82
C ARG A 51 5.44 1.26 -9.49
N ASP A 52 5.50 0.59 -10.63
CA ASP A 52 4.30 0.13 -11.34
C ASP A 52 3.59 -0.99 -10.57
N ARG A 53 4.35 -1.84 -9.89
CA ARG A 53 3.80 -2.83 -8.94
C ARG A 53 3.11 -2.19 -7.74
N LEU A 54 3.70 -1.17 -7.12
CA LEU A 54 3.06 -0.44 -6.02
C LEU A 54 1.79 0.30 -6.47
N ARG A 55 1.80 0.87 -7.69
CA ARG A 55 0.58 1.44 -8.29
C ARG A 55 -0.51 0.39 -8.50
N TYR A 56 -0.14 -0.80 -8.98
CA TYR A 56 -1.07 -1.90 -9.10
C TYR A 56 -1.68 -2.28 -7.74
N VAL A 57 -0.88 -2.35 -6.67
CA VAL A 57 -1.38 -2.61 -5.32
C VAL A 57 -2.36 -1.53 -4.86
N ALA A 58 -2.04 -0.25 -5.08
CA ALA A 58 -2.92 0.86 -4.72
C ALA A 58 -4.27 0.77 -5.46
N GLN A 59 -4.23 0.53 -6.78
CA GLN A 59 -5.44 0.40 -7.60
C GLN A 59 -6.31 -0.79 -7.17
N MET A 60 -5.70 -1.95 -6.90
CA MET A 60 -6.43 -3.14 -6.46
C MET A 60 -7.07 -2.93 -5.08
N THR A 61 -6.36 -2.24 -4.18
CA THR A 61 -6.87 -1.88 -2.85
C THR A 61 -8.05 -0.92 -2.94
N GLU A 62 -7.97 0.10 -3.79
CA GLU A 62 -9.06 1.04 -4.04
C GLU A 62 -10.29 0.32 -4.62
N GLN A 63 -10.08 -0.56 -5.60
CA GLN A 63 -11.17 -1.33 -6.21
C GLN A 63 -11.87 -2.25 -5.19
N ALA A 64 -11.11 -2.93 -4.34
CA ALA A 64 -11.63 -3.77 -3.29
C ALA A 64 -12.44 -2.97 -2.26
N ALA A 65 -11.88 -1.84 -1.79
CA ALA A 65 -12.55 -0.94 -0.86
C ALA A 65 -13.89 -0.44 -1.43
N ASN A 66 -13.90 -0.01 -2.70
CA ASN A 66 -15.12 0.43 -3.38
C ASN A 66 -16.16 -0.68 -3.49
N ARG A 67 -15.76 -1.92 -3.82
CA ARG A 67 -16.68 -3.07 -3.86
C ARG A 67 -17.29 -3.37 -2.49
N VAL A 68 -16.47 -3.40 -1.45
CA VAL A 68 -16.93 -3.64 -0.07
C VAL A 68 -17.91 -2.55 0.38
N LEU A 69 -17.58 -1.28 0.11
CA LEU A 69 -18.44 -0.15 0.45
C LEU A 69 -19.80 -0.25 -0.26
N ASN A 70 -19.79 -0.44 -1.58
CA ASN A 70 -21.02 -0.57 -2.37
C ASN A 70 -21.90 -1.75 -1.91
N ALA A 71 -21.30 -2.89 -1.59
CA ALA A 71 -22.04 -4.06 -1.12
C ALA A 71 -22.65 -3.79 0.28
N THR A 72 -21.92 -3.11 1.15
CA THR A 72 -22.38 -2.72 2.49
C THR A 72 -23.52 -1.69 2.42
N GLU A 73 -23.38 -0.67 1.56
CA GLU A 73 -24.41 0.36 1.31
C GLU A 73 -25.71 -0.25 0.77
N GLN A 74 -25.64 -1.33 0.00
CA GLN A 74 -26.82 -2.04 -0.49
C GLN A 74 -27.41 -3.01 0.54
N ALA A 75 -26.57 -3.63 1.38
CA ALA A 75 -27.02 -4.59 2.40
C ALA A 75 -27.71 -3.90 3.59
N GLY A 76 -27.20 -2.74 4.02
CA GLY A 76 -27.72 -1.99 5.18
C GLY A 76 -29.23 -1.71 5.10
N PRO A 77 -29.74 -1.07 4.03
CA PRO A 77 -31.16 -0.77 3.88
C PRO A 77 -32.08 -2.00 3.91
N ILE A 78 -31.60 -3.16 3.44
CA ILE A 78 -32.35 -4.42 3.47
C ILE A 78 -32.53 -4.89 4.91
N GLN A 79 -31.43 -4.89 5.69
CA GLN A 79 -31.45 -5.29 7.10
C GLN A 79 -32.28 -4.32 7.96
N ASP A 80 -32.11 -3.02 7.73
CA ASP A 80 -32.89 -1.98 8.41
C ASP A 80 -34.38 -2.10 8.08
N GLY A 81 -34.72 -2.36 6.81
CA GLY A 81 -36.09 -2.59 6.36
C GLY A 81 -36.72 -3.79 7.03
N MET A 82 -36.02 -4.93 7.03
CA MET A 82 -36.47 -6.16 7.70
C MET A 82 -36.71 -5.93 9.20
N SER A 83 -35.77 -5.27 9.88
CA SER A 83 -35.86 -4.95 11.31
C SER A 83 -37.06 -4.05 11.63
N ARG A 84 -37.26 -2.97 10.86
CA ARG A 84 -38.42 -2.08 11.03
C ARG A 84 -39.75 -2.81 10.83
N SER A 85 -39.86 -3.64 9.79
CA SER A 85 -41.08 -4.43 9.54
C SER A 85 -41.35 -5.43 10.66
N ALA A 86 -40.32 -6.10 11.17
CA ALA A 86 -40.45 -7.02 12.29
C ALA A 86 -40.93 -6.31 13.57
N GLN A 87 -40.31 -5.19 13.94
CA GLN A 87 -40.69 -4.39 15.12
C GLN A 87 -42.12 -3.83 15.01
N ALA A 88 -42.53 -3.39 13.81
CA ALA A 88 -43.87 -2.89 13.57
C ALA A 88 -44.93 -3.99 13.73
N LEU A 89 -44.65 -5.21 13.25
CA LEU A 89 -45.53 -6.36 13.43
C LEU A 89 -45.60 -6.80 14.89
N ASP A 90 -44.47 -6.89 15.57
CA ASP A 90 -44.38 -7.23 17.00
C ASP A 90 -45.21 -6.26 17.86
N SER A 91 -45.07 -4.95 17.62
CA SER A 91 -45.86 -3.92 18.31
C SER A 91 -47.37 -4.10 18.11
N ARG A 92 -47.80 -4.46 16.89
CA ARG A 92 -49.22 -4.72 16.58
C ARG A 92 -49.72 -6.00 17.24
N TRP A 93 -48.90 -7.05 17.29
CA TRP A 93 -49.22 -8.28 17.99
C TRP A 93 -49.34 -8.07 19.51
N GLN A 94 -48.46 -7.27 20.09
CA GLN A 94 -48.52 -6.91 21.50
C GLN A 94 -49.81 -6.15 21.83
N GLN A 95 -50.16 -5.14 21.01
CA GLN A 95 -51.42 -4.39 21.19
C GLN A 95 -52.64 -5.31 21.10
N TRP A 96 -52.67 -6.22 20.13
CA TRP A 96 -53.76 -7.19 20.00
C TRP A 96 -53.81 -8.17 21.18
N TYR A 97 -52.67 -8.57 21.74
CA TYR A 97 -52.60 -9.45 22.90
C TYR A 97 -53.11 -8.77 24.18
N ASP A 98 -52.71 -7.51 24.40
CA ASP A 98 -53.12 -6.72 25.56
C ASP A 98 -54.59 -6.32 25.51
N GLN A 99 -55.09 -5.99 24.31
CA GLN A 99 -56.48 -5.64 24.06
C GLN A 99 -56.94 -6.20 22.71
N PRO A 100 -57.56 -7.40 22.70
CA PRO A 100 -58.01 -8.03 21.46
C PRO A 100 -58.92 -7.12 20.64
N LEU A 101 -58.46 -6.81 19.43
CA LEU A 101 -59.18 -6.02 18.44
C LEU A 101 -60.28 -6.86 17.75
N GLU A 102 -61.15 -6.21 16.97
CA GLU A 102 -62.22 -6.89 16.26
C GLU A 102 -61.68 -7.86 15.20
N MET A 103 -62.49 -8.86 14.84
CA MET A 103 -62.13 -9.91 13.87
C MET A 103 -61.53 -9.40 12.54
N PRO A 104 -61.96 -8.27 11.95
CA PRO A 104 -61.35 -7.72 10.74
C PRO A 104 -59.89 -7.30 10.91
N GLU A 105 -59.56 -6.64 12.03
CA GLU A 105 -58.19 -6.15 12.32
C GLU A 105 -57.25 -7.32 12.63
N ALA A 106 -57.74 -8.36 13.30
CA ALA A 106 -57.00 -9.59 13.53
C ALA A 106 -56.63 -10.31 12.21
N ARG A 107 -57.56 -10.34 11.24
CA ARG A 107 -57.29 -10.92 9.91
C ARG A 107 -56.25 -10.15 9.12
N GLU A 108 -56.26 -8.82 9.20
CA GLU A 108 -55.26 -7.97 8.56
C GLU A 108 -53.87 -8.19 9.17
N LEU A 109 -53.77 -8.26 10.51
CA LEU A 109 -52.50 -8.55 11.18
C LEU A 109 -51.91 -9.91 10.79
N VAL A 110 -52.74 -10.95 10.67
CA VAL A 110 -52.31 -12.26 10.17
C VAL A 110 -51.83 -12.19 8.72
N LYS A 111 -52.55 -11.44 7.86
CA LYS A 111 -52.18 -11.26 6.45
C LYS A 111 -50.83 -10.55 6.31
N ASP A 112 -50.62 -9.47 7.06
CA ASP A 112 -49.38 -8.69 7.02
C ASP A 112 -48.20 -9.50 7.56
N THR A 113 -48.43 -10.28 8.62
CA THR A 113 -47.42 -11.21 9.17
C THR A 113 -47.04 -12.27 8.14
N ARG A 114 -48.02 -12.87 7.45
CA ARG A 114 -47.77 -13.83 6.37
C ARG A 114 -46.99 -13.22 5.20
N ALA A 115 -47.30 -11.98 4.83
CA ALA A 115 -46.58 -11.26 3.78
C ALA A 115 -45.12 -11.00 4.18
N PHE A 116 -44.87 -10.50 5.39
CA PHE A 116 -43.52 -10.33 5.92
C PHE A 116 -42.74 -11.65 5.92
N LEU A 117 -43.32 -12.74 6.43
CA LEU A 117 -42.67 -14.06 6.44
C LEU A 117 -42.36 -14.58 5.03
N ALA A 118 -43.16 -14.23 4.02
CA ALA A 118 -42.89 -14.57 2.64
C ALA A 118 -41.75 -13.74 2.02
N ASP A 119 -41.55 -12.50 2.49
CA ASP A 119 -40.48 -11.60 2.02
C ASP A 119 -39.12 -11.85 2.69
N VAL A 120 -39.10 -12.39 3.92
CA VAL A 120 -37.87 -12.67 4.68
C VAL A 120 -36.83 -13.49 3.90
N PRO A 121 -37.18 -14.61 3.23
CA PRO A 121 -36.21 -15.38 2.45
C PRO A 121 -35.57 -14.58 1.32
N LYS A 122 -36.36 -13.75 0.63
CA LYS A 122 -35.87 -12.91 -0.47
C LYS A 122 -34.88 -11.87 0.02
N GLN A 123 -35.22 -11.16 1.09
CA GLN A 123 -34.34 -10.15 1.70
C GLN A 123 -33.06 -10.79 2.24
N THR A 124 -33.16 -11.94 2.91
CA THR A 124 -32.01 -12.70 3.42
C THR A 124 -31.09 -13.13 2.28
N GLN A 125 -31.64 -13.65 1.18
CA GLN A 125 -30.87 -14.05 0.02
C GLN A 125 -30.16 -12.86 -0.65
N GLN A 126 -30.82 -11.71 -0.72
CA GLN A 126 -30.21 -10.48 -1.22
C GLN A 126 -29.04 -10.04 -0.34
N THR A 127 -29.20 -10.01 0.99
CA THR A 127 -28.09 -9.71 1.90
C THR A 127 -26.95 -10.73 1.78
N GLN A 128 -27.26 -12.02 1.68
CA GLN A 128 -26.26 -13.07 1.50
C GLN A 128 -25.45 -12.86 0.22
N SER A 129 -26.09 -12.46 -0.88
CA SER A 129 -25.39 -12.09 -2.11
C SER A 129 -24.40 -10.95 -1.89
N LYS A 130 -24.77 -9.93 -1.11
CA LYS A 130 -23.87 -8.80 -0.78
C LYS A 130 -22.71 -9.21 0.13
N LEU A 131 -22.94 -10.11 1.08
CA LEU A 131 -21.86 -10.69 1.87
C LEU A 131 -20.88 -11.49 0.99
N MET A 132 -21.37 -12.22 -0.02
CA MET A 132 -20.50 -12.91 -0.98
C MET A 132 -19.73 -11.94 -1.87
N GLU A 133 -20.34 -10.83 -2.29
CA GLU A 133 -19.62 -9.74 -3.00
C GLU A 133 -18.48 -9.18 -2.15
N ILE A 134 -18.68 -9.00 -0.84
CA ILE A 134 -17.63 -8.56 0.11
C ILE A 134 -16.51 -9.60 0.19
N ILE A 135 -16.84 -10.88 0.35
CA ILE A 135 -15.84 -11.96 0.43
C ILE A 135 -15.05 -12.05 -0.88
N MET A 136 -15.72 -12.00 -2.03
CA MET A 136 -15.04 -12.03 -3.33
C MET A 136 -14.14 -10.81 -3.50
N ALA A 137 -14.57 -9.63 -3.05
CA ALA A 137 -13.74 -8.43 -3.13
C ALA A 137 -12.45 -8.49 -2.30
N GLN A 138 -12.26 -9.52 -1.46
CA GLN A 138 -11.03 -9.76 -0.71
C GLN A 138 -9.97 -10.56 -1.49
N ASP A 139 -10.30 -11.10 -2.68
CA ASP A 139 -9.36 -11.79 -3.56
C ASP A 139 -8.12 -10.96 -3.91
N PHE A 140 -8.23 -9.64 -3.89
CA PHE A 140 -7.11 -8.71 -4.06
C PHE A 140 -6.01 -8.91 -3.02
N GLN A 141 -6.30 -9.42 -1.82
CA GLN A 141 -5.31 -9.59 -0.76
C GLN A 141 -4.20 -10.56 -1.19
N ASP A 142 -4.55 -11.67 -1.86
CA ASP A 142 -3.57 -12.65 -2.33
C ASP A 142 -2.66 -12.04 -3.41
N LEU A 143 -3.27 -11.37 -4.39
CA LEU A 143 -2.55 -10.71 -5.48
C LEU A 143 -1.65 -9.58 -4.99
N THR A 144 -2.15 -8.73 -4.09
CA THR A 144 -1.36 -7.63 -3.52
C THR A 144 -0.25 -8.14 -2.60
N GLY A 145 -0.51 -9.20 -1.83
CA GLY A 145 0.51 -9.88 -1.01
C GLY A 145 1.67 -10.42 -1.85
N GLN A 146 1.38 -11.10 -2.97
CA GLN A 146 2.41 -11.59 -3.89
C GLN A 146 3.23 -10.43 -4.49
N VAL A 147 2.58 -9.32 -4.84
CA VAL A 147 3.28 -8.15 -5.37
C VAL A 147 4.18 -7.51 -4.32
N ILE A 148 3.70 -7.36 -3.08
CA ILE A 148 4.51 -6.83 -1.97
C ILE A 148 5.71 -7.73 -1.68
N MET A 149 5.54 -9.06 -1.70
CA MET A 149 6.66 -10.01 -1.55
C MET A 149 7.74 -9.78 -2.61
N ARG A 150 7.35 -9.68 -3.89
CA ARG A 150 8.29 -9.37 -4.98
C ARG A 150 8.96 -8.01 -4.80
N MET A 151 8.27 -7.05 -4.19
CA MET A 151 8.85 -5.74 -3.88
C MET A 151 9.87 -5.80 -2.77
N MET A 152 9.63 -6.59 -1.74
CA MET A 152 10.63 -6.84 -0.70
C MET A 152 11.88 -7.50 -1.29
N ASP A 153 11.73 -8.43 -2.24
CA ASP A 153 12.87 -9.06 -2.92
C ASP A 153 13.70 -8.05 -3.73
N VAL A 154 13.03 -7.15 -4.48
CA VAL A 154 13.71 -6.10 -5.26
C VAL A 154 14.43 -5.11 -4.35
N VAL A 155 13.78 -4.66 -3.28
CA VAL A 155 14.39 -3.73 -2.31
C VAL A 155 15.59 -4.41 -1.63
N GLY A 156 15.46 -5.67 -1.20
CA GLY A 156 16.55 -6.40 -0.58
C GLY A 156 17.70 -6.69 -1.55
N ALA A 157 17.45 -6.83 -2.85
CA ALA A 157 18.50 -6.93 -3.85
C ALA A 157 19.28 -5.60 -4.01
N ILE A 158 18.56 -4.47 -4.08
CA ILE A 158 19.17 -3.13 -4.14
C ILE A 158 19.99 -2.86 -2.85
N GLU A 159 19.45 -3.19 -1.68
CA GLU A 159 20.13 -3.04 -0.40
C GLU A 159 21.44 -3.82 -0.36
N ARG A 160 21.44 -5.11 -0.77
CA ARG A 160 22.65 -5.93 -0.81
C ARG A 160 23.71 -5.36 -1.76
N GLU A 161 23.32 -4.93 -2.95
CA GLU A 161 24.23 -4.31 -3.91
C GLU A 161 24.83 -3.02 -3.33
N LEU A 162 24.01 -2.13 -2.76
CA LEU A 162 24.51 -0.90 -2.15
C LEU A 162 25.43 -1.16 -0.94
N LEU A 163 25.12 -2.17 -0.11
CA LEU A 163 25.98 -2.59 1.00
C LEU A 163 27.31 -3.17 0.50
N GLN A 164 27.29 -4.01 -0.54
CA GLN A 164 28.49 -4.57 -1.16
C GLN A 164 29.43 -3.44 -1.63
N VAL A 165 28.84 -2.44 -2.30
CA VAL A 165 29.54 -1.23 -2.75
C VAL A 165 30.14 -0.47 -1.58
N LEU A 166 29.38 -0.25 -0.50
CA LEU A 166 29.91 0.41 0.70
C LEU A 166 31.09 -0.38 1.27
N LEU A 167 30.95 -1.69 1.47
CA LEU A 167 31.99 -2.57 2.02
C LEU A 167 33.27 -2.60 1.18
N ASP A 168 33.13 -2.64 -0.14
CA ASP A 168 34.28 -2.67 -1.05
C ASP A 168 35.08 -1.36 -1.02
N ASN A 169 34.44 -0.25 -0.61
CA ASN A 169 35.02 1.09 -0.56
C ASN A 169 35.44 1.56 0.85
N VAL A 170 35.21 0.75 1.88
CA VAL A 170 35.67 1.04 3.24
C VAL A 170 37.17 0.68 3.40
N PRO A 171 38.00 1.57 3.99
CA PRO A 171 39.41 1.28 4.30
C PRO A 171 39.55 -0.02 5.11
N GLN A 172 40.62 -0.80 4.85
CA GLN A 172 40.85 -2.10 5.50
C GLN A 172 40.75 -2.04 7.04
N GLU A 173 41.15 -0.92 7.67
CA GLU A 173 41.06 -0.74 9.12
C GLU A 173 39.63 -0.65 9.68
N ARG A 174 38.62 -0.36 8.84
CA ARG A 174 37.21 -0.17 9.24
C ARG A 174 36.27 -1.25 8.68
N ARG A 175 36.80 -2.29 8.03
CA ARG A 175 35.98 -3.36 7.45
C ARG A 175 35.22 -4.17 8.50
N ASP A 176 35.77 -4.34 9.70
CA ASP A 176 35.10 -5.07 10.78
C ASP A 176 33.86 -4.33 11.30
N GLU A 177 33.91 -2.99 11.36
CA GLU A 177 32.77 -2.13 11.71
C GLU A 177 31.71 -2.16 10.61
N ALA A 178 32.12 -2.07 9.35
CA ALA A 178 31.20 -2.14 8.21
C ALA A 178 30.56 -3.52 8.05
N ASN A 179 31.26 -4.61 8.39
CA ASN A 179 30.71 -5.97 8.38
C ASN A 179 29.53 -6.15 9.34
N SER A 180 29.41 -5.30 10.38
CA SER A 180 28.26 -5.34 11.28
C SER A 180 26.94 -4.92 10.60
N LEU A 181 26.99 -4.10 9.54
CA LEU A 181 25.84 -3.66 8.73
C LEU A 181 25.18 -4.80 7.93
N LEU A 182 25.91 -5.88 7.61
CA LEU A 182 25.38 -7.04 6.87
C LEU A 182 24.23 -7.76 7.60
N ASN A 183 24.13 -7.60 8.92
CA ASN A 183 23.10 -8.29 9.70
C ASN A 183 21.74 -7.59 9.66
N GLY A 184 21.67 -6.36 9.15
CA GLY A 184 20.47 -5.51 9.10
C GLY A 184 19.86 -5.23 10.49
N PRO A 185 18.86 -4.34 10.58
CA PRO A 185 18.05 -4.23 11.80
C PRO A 185 17.23 -5.52 12.00
N GLN A 186 17.63 -6.33 12.99
CA GLN A 186 16.97 -7.59 13.33
C GLN A 186 15.67 -7.31 14.11
N ILE A 187 14.50 -7.53 13.48
CA ILE A 187 13.17 -7.27 14.08
C ILE A 187 12.73 -8.38 15.08
N SER A 188 13.66 -9.21 15.57
CA SER A 188 13.36 -10.27 16.55
C SER A 188 14.37 -10.25 17.70
N PRO A 189 14.05 -9.60 18.83
CA PRO A 189 14.95 -9.45 19.98
C PRO A 189 14.99 -10.70 20.88
N GLN A 190 14.61 -11.87 20.36
CA GLN A 190 14.63 -13.10 21.15
C GLN A 190 15.96 -13.83 20.95
N GLY A 191 16.92 -13.49 21.82
CA GLY A 191 18.00 -14.41 22.19
C GLY A 191 19.42 -14.09 21.73
N LYS A 192 19.74 -12.87 21.26
CA LYS A 192 21.12 -12.46 20.98
C LYS A 192 21.43 -11.12 21.66
N THR A 193 22.60 -11.02 22.30
CA THR A 193 22.96 -9.95 23.25
C THR A 193 23.76 -8.80 22.63
N ASP A 194 24.04 -8.84 21.33
CA ASP A 194 24.70 -7.76 20.59
C ASP A 194 23.82 -7.37 19.40
N VAL A 195 22.88 -6.46 19.64
CA VAL A 195 21.84 -6.11 18.68
C VAL A 195 21.90 -4.62 18.37
N VAL A 196 22.36 -4.28 17.16
CA VAL A 196 22.13 -2.97 16.54
C VAL A 196 20.65 -2.95 16.11
N THR A 197 19.84 -2.15 16.79
CA THR A 197 18.37 -2.29 16.84
C THR A 197 17.56 -1.13 16.26
N SER A 198 18.16 -0.05 15.76
CA SER A 198 17.40 1.07 15.16
C SER A 198 18.03 1.64 13.90
N GLN A 199 17.20 2.22 13.02
CA GLN A 199 17.63 2.99 11.84
C GLN A 199 18.61 4.10 12.22
N ASP A 200 18.39 4.76 13.36
CA ASP A 200 19.30 5.78 13.89
C ASP A 200 20.72 5.23 14.14
N GLN A 201 20.85 3.98 14.57
CA GLN A 201 22.17 3.36 14.78
C GLN A 201 22.84 2.95 13.46
N VAL A 202 22.06 2.61 12.44
CA VAL A 202 22.57 2.38 11.08
C VAL A 202 23.11 3.70 10.52
N ASP A 203 22.36 4.79 10.71
CA ASP A 203 22.76 6.13 10.26
C ASP A 203 24.02 6.64 11.00
N ASP A 204 24.10 6.44 12.31
CA ASP A 204 25.30 6.77 13.11
C ASP A 204 26.53 5.96 12.69
N LEU A 205 26.34 4.68 12.34
CA LEU A 205 27.41 3.82 11.87
C LEU A 205 27.88 4.24 10.47
N LEU A 206 26.97 4.59 9.56
CA LEU A 206 27.31 5.14 8.24
C LEU A 206 28.08 6.46 8.37
N ALA A 207 27.65 7.35 9.27
CA ALA A 207 28.34 8.60 9.56
C ALA A 207 29.78 8.36 10.08
N SER A 208 29.97 7.34 10.92
CA SER A 208 31.30 6.98 11.43
C SER A 208 32.25 6.47 10.33
N LEU A 209 31.70 5.84 9.29
CA LEU A 209 32.42 5.34 8.12
C LEU A 209 32.71 6.45 7.08
N GLY A 210 32.12 7.63 7.24
CA GLY A 210 32.33 8.80 6.38
C GLY A 210 31.29 8.98 5.28
N PHE A 211 30.11 8.40 5.44
CA PHE A 211 28.96 8.52 4.54
C PHE A 211 27.85 9.40 5.13
#